data_AF-A0A5N6P6Y5-F1
#
_entry.id   AF-A0A5N6P6Y5-F1
#
_cell.length_a   1.000
_cell.length_b   1.000
_cell.length_c   1.000
_cell.angle_alpha   90.00
_cell.angle_beta   90.00
_cell.angle_gamma   90.00
#
_symmetry.space_group_name_H-M   'P 1'
#
loop_
_entity.id
_entity.type
_entity.pdbx_description
1 polymer ?
#
loop_
_entity_poly.entity_id
_entity_poly.type
_entity_poly.pdbx_seq_one_letter_code
_entity_poly.pdbx_strand_id
1 'polypeptide(L)'
;MFNTLLLESSKCYIIGDGNCGFRSIAICLGLSEDQWPQIRHELLEELLQNQDQYKKVFHGDFNLIQQSLDFEGTCFAPQKNWLIMPDSGVLIANRYRVIVHFLSKLESNTCFPLWEDHEEFQEHRAITIAHVHGCHYIKVQLEGEYPMPTLMALLKHHKHSFAAECESFYKERIKMYTQFLPRSSADVIDV
;
A
#
# COMPACT_ATOMS: atom_id res chain seq x y z
N MET A 1 7.71 -15.37 11.92
CA MET A 1 8.50 -16.28 11.06
C MET A 1 8.31 -15.87 9.59
N PHE A 2 8.67 -14.64 9.23
CA PHE A 2 8.81 -14.17 7.83
C PHE A 2 10.26 -14.36 7.35
N ASN A 3 10.94 -15.37 7.87
CA ASN A 3 12.22 -15.78 7.31
C ASN A 3 11.89 -16.66 6.12
N THR A 4 12.38 -16.28 4.95
CA THR A 4 12.46 -17.11 3.73
C THR A 4 11.21 -17.13 2.82
N LEU A 5 10.56 -15.98 2.60
CA LEU A 5 9.87 -15.74 1.32
C LEU A 5 10.68 -14.68 0.56
N LEU A 6 11.61 -15.17 -0.25
CA LEU A 6 12.27 -14.48 -1.37
C LEU A 6 12.74 -13.03 -1.10
N LEU A 7 13.68 -12.88 -0.17
CA LEU A 7 14.66 -11.79 -0.17
C LEU A 7 15.97 -12.22 -0.86
N GLU A 8 15.91 -13.19 -1.78
CA GLU A 8 17.05 -13.54 -2.61
C GLU A 8 17.05 -12.72 -3.89
N SER A 9 18.00 -11.78 -3.96
CA SER A 9 18.53 -11.15 -5.16
C SER A 9 17.58 -10.24 -5.97
N SER A 10 17.07 -9.18 -5.33
CA SER A 10 16.88 -7.92 -6.07
C SER A 10 17.88 -6.92 -5.51
N LYS A 11 18.97 -6.65 -6.23
CA LYS A 11 19.77 -5.45 -6.00
C LYS A 11 18.78 -4.28 -5.95
N CYS A 12 18.73 -3.61 -4.81
CA CYS A 12 17.83 -2.50 -4.56
C CYS A 12 18.33 -1.30 -5.40
N TYR A 13 17.93 -1.23 -6.67
CA TYR A 13 18.28 -0.12 -7.57
C TYR A 13 17.45 1.14 -7.31
N ILE A 14 16.49 1.09 -6.37
CA ILE A 14 15.68 2.25 -6.06
C ILE A 14 16.49 3.23 -5.21
N ILE A 15 16.67 4.43 -5.75
CA ILE A 15 17.42 5.51 -5.11
C ILE A 15 16.77 5.86 -3.76
N GLY A 16 17.57 5.91 -2.70
CA GLY A 16 17.16 6.37 -1.37
C GLY A 16 16.99 7.88 -1.26
N ASP A 17 16.34 8.50 -2.25
CA ASP A 17 16.12 9.96 -2.35
C ASP A 17 14.84 10.42 -1.64
N GLY A 18 14.19 9.55 -0.87
CA GLY A 18 12.88 9.85 -0.26
C GLY A 18 11.68 9.66 -1.20
N ASN A 19 11.89 9.27 -2.46
CA ASN A 19 10.82 8.96 -3.43
C ASN A 19 10.62 7.45 -3.66
N CYS A 20 11.36 6.58 -2.96
CA CYS A 20 11.36 5.13 -3.18
C CYS A 20 9.97 4.48 -3.16
N GLY A 21 9.03 4.98 -2.34
CA GLY A 21 7.64 4.54 -2.33
C GLY A 21 6.94 4.80 -3.66
N PHE A 22 7.03 6.02 -4.18
CA PHE A 22 6.44 6.41 -5.47
C PHE A 22 7.11 5.70 -6.65
N ARG A 23 8.43 5.53 -6.60
CA ARG A 23 9.19 4.72 -7.59
C ARG A 23 8.72 3.27 -7.60
N SER A 24 8.53 2.67 -6.41
CA SER A 24 8.00 1.30 -6.29
C SER A 24 6.61 1.17 -6.89
N ILE A 25 5.72 2.13 -6.66
CA ILE A 25 4.39 2.16 -7.27
C ILE A 25 4.50 2.22 -8.80
N ALA A 26 5.35 3.10 -9.35
CA ALA A 26 5.55 3.21 -10.80
C ALA A 26 5.98 1.86 -11.41
N ILE A 27 6.99 1.20 -10.83
CA ILE A 27 7.45 -0.12 -11.30
C ILE A 27 6.33 -1.18 -11.16
N CYS A 28 5.56 -1.16 -10.08
CA CYS A 28 4.41 -2.06 -9.89
C CYS A 28 3.33 -1.87 -10.97
N LEU A 29 3.16 -0.65 -11.46
CA LEU A 29 2.21 -0.32 -12.53
C LEU A 29 2.75 -0.61 -13.94
N GLY A 30 4.01 -1.05 -14.06
CA GLY A 30 4.67 -1.30 -15.35
C GLY A 30 5.31 -0.06 -15.98
N LEU A 31 5.49 1.00 -15.20
CA LEU A 31 6.11 2.27 -15.61
C LEU A 31 7.60 2.31 -15.25
N SER A 32 8.33 3.27 -15.81
CA SER A 32 9.71 3.55 -15.39
C SER A 32 9.73 4.11 -13.96
N GLU A 33 10.75 3.79 -13.17
CA GLU A 33 10.89 4.35 -11.82
C GLU A 33 10.99 5.89 -11.83
N ASP A 34 11.48 6.48 -12.92
CA ASP A 34 11.59 7.94 -13.08
C ASP A 34 10.25 8.65 -13.26
N GLN A 35 9.16 7.89 -13.44
CA GLN A 35 7.80 8.43 -13.46
C GLN A 35 7.21 8.62 -12.06
N TRP A 36 8.00 8.48 -10.99
CA TRP A 36 7.56 8.77 -9.62
C TRP A 36 6.93 10.17 -9.42
N PRO A 37 7.32 11.27 -10.11
CA PRO A 37 6.65 12.55 -9.93
C PRO A 37 5.21 12.51 -10.44
N GLN A 38 4.98 11.79 -11.54
CA GLN A 38 3.65 11.54 -12.08
C GLN A 38 2.81 10.78 -11.05
N ILE A 39 3.33 9.68 -10.49
CA ILE A 39 2.61 8.92 -9.45
C ILE A 39 2.20 9.82 -8.27
N ARG A 40 3.15 10.62 -7.77
CA ARG A 40 2.91 11.53 -6.65
C ARG A 40 1.81 12.55 -6.99
N HIS A 41 1.87 13.15 -8.17
CA HIS A 41 0.88 14.12 -8.65
C HIS A 41 -0.50 13.50 -8.78
N GLU A 42 -0.61 12.32 -9.39
CA GLU A 42 -1.88 11.61 -9.59
C GLU A 42 -2.54 11.21 -8.26
N LEU A 43 -1.75 10.86 -7.24
CA LEU A 43 -2.27 10.59 -5.90
C LEU A 43 -2.75 11.86 -5.20
N LEU A 44 -2.08 13.00 -5.42
CA LEU A 44 -2.55 14.29 -4.90
C LEU A 44 -3.86 14.70 -5.58
N GLU A 45 -3.98 14.52 -6.90
CA GLU A 45 -5.23 14.75 -7.64
C GLU A 45 -6.37 13.90 -7.08
N GLU A 46 -6.16 12.59 -6.91
CA GLU A 46 -7.14 11.66 -6.32
C GLU A 46 -7.61 12.15 -4.95
N LEU A 47 -6.67 12.52 -4.08
CA LEU A 47 -6.97 13.01 -2.74
C LEU A 47 -7.83 14.27 -2.76
N LEU A 48 -7.49 15.24 -3.62
CA LEU A 48 -8.16 16.54 -3.70
C LEU A 48 -9.53 16.46 -4.39
N GLN A 49 -9.67 15.65 -5.44
CA GLN A 49 -10.94 15.46 -6.14
C GLN A 49 -12.01 14.81 -5.25
N ASN A 50 -11.59 13.91 -4.35
CA ASN A 50 -12.48 13.20 -3.43
C ASN A 50 -12.30 13.62 -1.96
N GLN A 51 -11.85 14.86 -1.73
CA GLN A 51 -11.48 15.41 -0.42
C GLN A 51 -12.48 15.06 0.69
N ASP A 52 -13.76 15.33 0.46
CA ASP A 52 -14.77 15.21 1.53
C ASP A 52 -15.01 13.75 1.95
N GLN A 53 -14.72 12.81 1.05
CA GLN A 53 -14.75 11.39 1.35
C GLN A 53 -13.50 10.99 2.13
N TYR A 54 -12.32 11.41 1.67
CA TYR A 54 -11.05 11.09 2.33
C TYR A 54 -10.88 11.74 3.70
N LYS A 55 -11.43 12.93 3.94
CA LYS A 55 -11.47 13.54 5.28
C LYS A 55 -12.24 12.69 6.29
N LYS A 56 -13.28 11.97 5.85
CA LYS A 56 -14.02 11.02 6.71
C LYS A 56 -13.17 9.78 6.99
N VAL A 57 -12.50 9.25 5.97
CA VAL A 57 -11.66 8.05 6.08
C VAL A 57 -10.44 8.30 6.97
N PHE A 58 -9.72 9.42 6.81
CA PHE A 58 -8.45 9.68 7.48
C PHE A 58 -8.55 10.33 8.87
N HIS A 59 -9.75 10.69 9.35
CA HIS A 59 -10.02 11.17 10.73
C HIS A 59 -9.06 12.20 11.37
N GLY A 60 -8.29 12.96 10.57
CA GLY A 60 -7.29 13.92 11.06
C GLY A 60 -5.98 13.89 10.28
N ASP A 61 -5.65 12.76 9.66
CA ASP A 61 -4.38 12.59 8.93
C ASP A 61 -4.43 13.13 7.50
N PHE A 62 -5.59 13.62 7.04
CA PHE A 62 -5.76 14.19 5.69
C PHE A 62 -4.68 15.23 5.37
N ASN A 63 -4.40 16.16 6.28
CA ASN A 63 -3.39 17.21 6.06
C ASN A 63 -1.96 16.65 6.02
N LEU A 64 -1.67 15.58 6.76
CA LEU A 64 -0.38 14.91 6.74
C LEU A 64 -0.17 14.17 5.41
N ILE A 65 -1.20 13.46 4.94
CA ILE A 65 -1.16 12.77 3.65
C ILE A 65 -1.05 13.79 2.53
N GLN A 66 -1.85 14.86 2.55
CA GLN A 66 -1.74 15.94 1.57
C GLN A 66 -0.33 16.54 1.57
N GLN A 67 0.23 16.88 2.75
CA GLN A 67 1.60 17.38 2.85
C GLN A 67 2.61 16.38 2.28
N SER A 68 2.39 15.08 2.49
CA SER A 68 3.30 14.06 1.98
C SER A 68 3.37 14.04 0.46
N LEU A 69 2.25 14.32 -0.21
CA LEU A 69 2.07 14.29 -1.66
C LEU A 69 2.42 15.63 -2.33
N ASP A 70 2.17 16.74 -1.66
CA ASP A 70 2.41 18.10 -2.15
C ASP A 70 3.90 18.47 -2.10
N PHE A 71 4.64 17.96 -3.09
CA PHE A 71 6.08 18.19 -3.28
C PHE A 71 6.40 18.36 -4.76
N GLU A 72 6.96 19.51 -5.11
CA GLU A 72 7.33 19.87 -6.49
C GLU A 72 8.83 19.65 -6.79
N GLY A 73 9.63 19.19 -5.81
CA GLY A 73 11.05 18.95 -6.04
C GLY A 73 11.28 17.74 -6.94
N THR A 74 12.38 17.73 -7.70
CA THR A 74 12.74 16.66 -8.65
C THR A 74 13.86 15.74 -8.15
N CYS A 75 14.31 15.94 -6.90
CA CYS A 75 15.43 15.22 -6.31
C CYS A 75 15.06 14.67 -4.92
N PHE A 76 15.85 14.99 -3.90
CA PHE A 76 15.66 14.48 -2.54
C PHE A 76 14.39 15.04 -1.90
N ALA A 77 13.43 14.17 -1.60
CA ALA A 77 12.25 14.51 -0.83
C ALA A 77 12.59 14.46 0.68
N PRO A 78 12.32 15.53 1.45
CA PRO A 78 12.47 15.49 2.90
C PRO A 78 11.44 14.52 3.50
N GLN A 79 11.68 14.08 4.74
CA GLN A 79 10.88 13.03 5.39
C GLN A 79 9.37 13.34 5.44
N LYS A 80 8.99 14.61 5.63
CA LYS A 80 7.59 15.06 5.59
C LYS A 80 6.88 14.83 4.24
N ASN A 81 7.66 14.56 3.18
CA ASN A 81 7.21 14.32 1.81
C ASN A 81 7.44 12.86 1.36
N TRP A 82 7.74 11.95 2.30
CA TRP A 82 7.80 10.51 2.01
C TRP A 82 6.39 9.93 1.91
N LEU A 83 6.23 8.88 1.10
CA LEU A 83 4.97 8.15 1.01
C LEU A 83 4.58 7.59 2.39
N ILE A 84 3.36 7.89 2.84
CA ILE A 84 2.84 7.41 4.12
C ILE A 84 2.05 6.12 3.88
N MET A 85 2.57 4.98 4.33
CA MET A 85 1.87 3.69 4.33
C MET A 85 1.53 3.26 5.77
N PRO A 86 0.41 2.56 6.00
CA PRO A 86 -0.50 2.02 4.98
C PRO A 86 -1.54 3.01 4.42
N ASP A 87 -1.67 4.22 4.98
CA ASP A 87 -2.80 5.12 4.69
C ASP A 87 -2.93 5.52 3.22
N SER A 88 -1.81 5.78 2.52
CA SER A 88 -1.85 6.07 1.08
C SER A 88 -2.30 4.90 0.21
N GLY A 89 -2.36 3.68 0.78
CA GLY A 89 -2.80 2.46 0.09
C GLY A 89 -4.21 2.58 -0.49
N VAL A 90 -5.11 3.31 0.17
CA VAL A 90 -6.47 3.55 -0.34
C VAL A 90 -6.48 4.48 -1.55
N LEU A 91 -5.63 5.52 -1.56
CA LEU A 91 -5.49 6.43 -2.71
C LEU A 91 -4.97 5.68 -3.92
N ILE A 92 -3.94 4.85 -3.72
CA ILE A 92 -3.34 4.03 -4.77
C ILE A 92 -4.36 3.03 -5.32
N ALA A 93 -5.10 2.36 -4.44
CA ALA A 93 -6.12 1.40 -4.84
C ALA A 93 -7.21 2.05 -5.71
N ASN A 94 -7.73 3.21 -5.29
CA ASN A 94 -8.76 3.95 -6.03
C ASN A 94 -8.24 4.52 -7.35
N ARG A 95 -7.11 5.24 -7.33
CA ARG A 95 -6.56 5.91 -8.53
C ARG A 95 -6.26 4.92 -9.65
N TYR A 96 -5.67 3.77 -9.32
CA TYR A 96 -5.19 2.82 -10.31
C TYR A 96 -6.08 1.57 -10.45
N ARG A 97 -7.17 1.48 -9.67
CA ARG A 97 -8.09 0.33 -9.65
C ARG A 97 -7.37 -0.99 -9.43
N VAL A 98 -6.50 -1.03 -8.41
CA VAL A 98 -5.70 -2.20 -8.04
C VAL A 98 -5.93 -2.60 -6.59
N ILE A 99 -5.65 -3.86 -6.29
CA ILE A 99 -5.50 -4.32 -4.91
C ILE A 99 -4.10 -3.93 -4.44
N VAL A 100 -3.99 -3.26 -3.31
CA VAL A 100 -2.68 -2.85 -2.77
C VAL A 100 -2.36 -3.70 -1.56
N HIS A 101 -1.27 -4.46 -1.62
CA HIS A 101 -0.67 -5.10 -0.47
C HIS A 101 0.50 -4.27 0.03
N PHE A 102 0.48 -3.96 1.32
CA PHE A 102 1.59 -3.38 2.03
C PHE A 102 2.18 -4.42 2.97
N LEU A 103 3.49 -4.66 2.87
CA LEU A 103 4.21 -5.58 3.74
C LEU A 103 5.19 -4.81 4.60
N SER A 104 5.19 -5.06 5.92
CA SER A 104 6.24 -4.55 6.80
C SER A 104 6.45 -5.47 7.99
N LYS A 105 7.56 -5.28 8.70
CA LYS A 105 7.87 -6.01 9.95
C LYS A 105 6.85 -5.72 11.05
N LEU A 106 6.27 -4.52 11.07
CA LEU A 106 5.33 -4.09 12.12
C LEU A 106 3.91 -4.53 11.79
N GLU A 107 3.42 -4.12 10.62
CA GLU A 107 2.07 -4.43 10.16
C GLU A 107 2.07 -4.62 8.65
N SER A 108 1.27 -5.57 8.17
CA SER A 108 1.03 -5.76 6.74
C SER A 108 -0.47 -5.71 6.49
N ASN A 109 -0.89 -5.00 5.45
CA ASN A 109 -2.29 -4.73 5.19
C ASN A 109 -2.63 -4.87 3.70
N THR A 110 -3.90 -5.13 3.43
CA THR A 110 -4.50 -5.01 2.10
C THR A 110 -5.43 -3.79 2.07
N CYS A 111 -5.36 -3.03 0.98
CA CYS A 111 -6.37 -2.04 0.59
C CYS A 111 -7.04 -2.47 -0.72
N PHE A 112 -8.37 -2.43 -0.73
CA PHE A 112 -9.19 -2.52 -1.94
C PHE A 112 -9.62 -1.12 -2.36
N PRO A 113 -9.96 -0.89 -3.63
CA PRO A 113 -10.67 0.32 -4.02
C PRO A 113 -11.97 0.47 -3.22
N LEU A 114 -12.32 1.70 -2.86
CA LEU A 114 -13.49 2.05 -2.08
C LEU A 114 -14.62 2.64 -2.90
N TRP A 115 -14.29 3.44 -3.92
CA TRP A 115 -15.26 4.17 -4.73
C TRP A 115 -15.56 3.32 -5.96
N GLU A 116 -16.73 2.70 -6.02
CA GLU A 116 -17.20 2.01 -7.22
C GLU A 116 -18.26 2.86 -7.92
N ASP A 117 -18.05 3.10 -9.21
CA ASP A 117 -19.09 3.49 -10.17
C ASP A 117 -18.88 2.61 -11.42
N HIS A 118 -19.47 1.41 -11.40
CA HIS A 118 -19.70 0.40 -12.46
C HIS A 118 -18.79 0.28 -13.72
N GLU A 119 -18.66 -1.01 -14.11
CA GLU A 119 -18.05 -1.62 -15.31
C GLU A 119 -16.53 -1.87 -15.28
N GLU A 120 -16.20 -3.16 -15.08
CA GLU A 120 -14.87 -3.79 -15.15
C GLU A 120 -13.87 -3.40 -14.05
N PHE A 121 -14.17 -3.73 -12.79
CA PHE A 121 -13.08 -4.05 -11.87
C PHE A 121 -12.35 -5.26 -12.46
N GLN A 122 -11.13 -5.06 -12.97
CA GLN A 122 -10.29 -6.17 -13.40
C GLN A 122 -9.86 -6.93 -12.15
N GLU A 123 -10.70 -7.88 -11.77
CA GLU A 123 -10.43 -8.84 -10.73
C GLU A 123 -8.98 -9.34 -10.94
N HIS A 124 -8.16 -9.23 -9.89
CA HIS A 124 -6.82 -9.81 -9.75
C HIS A 124 -5.61 -8.93 -10.05
N ARG A 125 -5.76 -7.67 -10.50
CA ARG A 125 -4.57 -6.79 -10.57
C ARG A 125 -4.19 -6.32 -9.17
N ALA A 126 -3.24 -7.00 -8.56
CA ALA A 126 -2.64 -6.64 -7.29
C ALA A 126 -1.23 -6.05 -7.47
N ILE A 127 -0.90 -5.05 -6.66
CA ILE A 127 0.47 -4.56 -6.49
C ILE A 127 0.91 -4.77 -5.04
N THR A 128 2.18 -5.07 -4.84
CA THR A 128 2.74 -5.26 -3.49
C THR A 128 3.95 -4.38 -3.29
N ILE A 129 3.95 -3.64 -2.19
CA ILE A 129 5.07 -2.81 -1.76
C ILE A 129 5.49 -3.26 -0.36
N ALA A 130 6.78 -3.44 -0.14
CA ALA A 130 7.32 -3.77 1.17
C ALA A 130 8.16 -2.63 1.75
N HIS A 131 7.98 -2.35 3.04
CA HIS A 131 8.87 -1.48 3.81
C HIS A 131 10.00 -2.29 4.41
N VAL A 132 11.24 -1.98 4.02
CA VAL A 132 12.46 -2.68 4.41
C VAL A 132 13.46 -1.71 5.04
N HIS A 133 14.26 -2.22 5.98
CA HIS A 133 15.32 -1.47 6.68
C HIS A 133 14.88 -0.15 7.36
N GLY A 134 13.57 0.03 7.61
CA GLY A 134 13.04 1.16 8.37
C GLY A 134 12.96 2.50 7.61
N CYS A 135 13.40 2.55 6.35
CA CYS A 135 13.36 3.79 5.56
C CYS A 135 13.19 3.60 4.05
N HIS A 136 12.97 2.36 3.58
CA HIS A 136 12.97 2.08 2.14
C HIS A 136 11.78 1.25 1.72
N TYR A 137 11.24 1.56 0.54
CA TYR A 137 10.15 0.81 -0.09
C TYR A 137 10.66 0.11 -1.34
N ILE A 138 10.23 -1.14 -1.51
CA ILE A 138 10.53 -1.96 -2.70
C ILE A 138 9.24 -2.55 -3.28
N LYS A 139 9.24 -2.80 -4.59
CA LYS A 139 8.27 -3.70 -5.22
C LYS A 139 8.50 -5.14 -4.73
N VAL A 140 7.41 -5.85 -4.48
CA VAL A 140 7.40 -7.31 -4.27
C VAL A 140 6.46 -7.94 -5.29
N GLN A 141 6.84 -9.09 -5.82
CA GLN A 141 5.98 -9.91 -6.67
C GLN A 141 5.51 -11.11 -5.85
N LEU A 142 4.19 -11.22 -5.69
CA LEU A 142 3.56 -12.36 -5.04
C LEU A 142 2.92 -13.23 -6.13
N GLU A 143 3.21 -14.53 -6.12
CA GLU A 143 2.80 -15.47 -7.16
C GLU A 143 1.90 -16.57 -6.60
N GLY A 144 0.99 -17.08 -7.43
CA GLY A 144 0.05 -18.14 -7.07
C GLY A 144 -0.94 -17.74 -5.96
N GLU A 145 -1.44 -18.76 -5.26
CA GLU A 145 -2.33 -18.60 -4.11
C GLU A 145 -1.53 -18.21 -2.85
N TYR A 146 -1.10 -16.94 -2.79
CA TYR A 146 -0.34 -16.44 -1.65
C TYR A 146 -1.23 -16.06 -0.46
N PRO A 147 -0.74 -16.21 0.79
CA PRO A 147 -1.39 -15.69 1.99
C PRO A 147 -1.51 -14.16 1.90
N MET A 148 -2.74 -13.66 1.96
CA MET A 148 -3.05 -12.26 1.72
C MET A 148 -3.15 -11.49 3.04
N PRO A 149 -2.37 -10.40 3.25
CA PRO A 149 -2.45 -9.61 4.46
C PRO A 149 -3.87 -9.14 4.76
N THR A 150 -4.19 -9.02 6.06
CA THR A 150 -5.52 -8.59 6.51
C THR A 150 -5.86 -7.18 6.04
N LEU A 151 -7.15 -6.87 5.96
CA LEU A 151 -7.58 -5.55 5.54
C LEU A 151 -7.09 -4.45 6.49
N MET A 152 -6.71 -3.30 5.93
CA MET A 152 -6.35 -2.11 6.71
C MET A 152 -7.48 -1.74 7.67
N ALA A 153 -7.14 -1.55 8.95
CA ALA A 153 -8.12 -1.34 10.02
C ALA A 153 -9.00 -0.10 9.79
N LEU A 154 -8.41 0.97 9.24
CA LEU A 154 -9.10 2.22 8.90
C LEU A 154 -10.29 2.03 7.97
N LEU A 155 -10.22 1.01 7.10
CA LEU A 155 -11.27 0.71 6.14
C LEU A 155 -12.45 -0.02 6.76
N LYS A 156 -12.33 -0.62 7.96
CA LYS A 156 -13.40 -1.42 8.59
C LYS A 156 -14.70 -0.65 8.84
N HIS A 157 -14.60 0.65 9.11
CA HIS A 157 -15.76 1.50 9.40
C HIS A 157 -16.27 2.28 8.18
N HIS A 158 -15.53 2.27 7.07
CA HIS A 158 -15.84 3.00 5.84
C HIS A 158 -16.06 2.07 4.65
N LYS A 159 -16.27 0.78 4.90
CA LYS A 159 -16.52 -0.20 3.84
C LYS A 159 -17.82 0.16 3.12
N HIS A 160 -17.70 0.59 1.87
CA HIS A 160 -18.77 0.46 0.90
C HIS A 160 -19.05 -1.03 0.65
N SER A 161 -20.23 -1.38 0.12
CA SER A 161 -20.62 -2.78 -0.16
C SER A 161 -19.53 -3.56 -0.90
N PHE A 162 -18.86 -2.89 -1.84
CA PHE A 162 -17.78 -3.45 -2.66
C PHE A 162 -16.57 -3.96 -1.86
N ALA A 163 -16.07 -3.20 -0.88
CA ALA A 163 -14.91 -3.61 -0.10
C ALA A 163 -15.21 -4.85 0.76
N ALA A 164 -16.47 -5.02 1.19
CA ALA A 164 -16.93 -6.21 1.90
C ALA A 164 -17.06 -7.43 0.97
N GLU A 165 -17.53 -7.22 -0.26
CA GLU A 165 -17.59 -8.28 -1.29
C GLU A 165 -16.20 -8.77 -1.67
N CYS A 166 -15.25 -7.86 -1.90
CA CYS A 166 -13.83 -8.21 -2.13
C CYS A 166 -13.25 -9.03 -0.97
N GLU A 167 -13.48 -8.60 0.27
CA GLU A 167 -13.00 -9.35 1.44
C GLU A 167 -13.58 -10.77 1.52
N SER A 168 -14.85 -10.94 1.15
CA SER A 168 -15.49 -12.26 1.05
C SER A 168 -14.82 -13.13 -0.01
N PHE A 169 -14.52 -12.57 -1.18
CA PHE A 169 -13.85 -13.28 -2.27
C PHE A 169 -12.45 -13.76 -1.87
N TYR A 170 -11.66 -12.92 -1.20
CA TYR A 170 -10.30 -13.24 -0.77
C TYR A 170 -10.20 -13.89 0.63
N LYS A 171 -11.34 -14.29 1.22
CA LYS A 171 -11.42 -14.74 2.62
C LYS A 171 -10.49 -15.90 2.95
N GLU A 172 -10.39 -16.91 2.09
CA GLU A 172 -9.51 -18.06 2.39
C GLU A 172 -8.03 -17.68 2.37
N ARG A 173 -7.62 -16.76 1.48
CA ARG A 173 -6.23 -16.25 1.44
C ARG A 173 -5.91 -15.36 2.63
N ILE A 174 -6.88 -14.58 3.10
CA ILE A 174 -6.77 -13.81 4.35
C ILE A 174 -6.67 -14.74 5.56
N LYS A 175 -7.45 -15.83 5.57
CA LYS A 175 -7.40 -16.86 6.61
C LYS A 175 -6.04 -17.57 6.62
N MET A 176 -5.48 -17.92 5.45
CA MET A 176 -4.11 -18.44 5.35
C MET A 176 -3.12 -17.49 6.03
N TYR A 177 -3.20 -16.18 5.74
CA TYR A 177 -2.30 -15.20 6.34
C TYR A 177 -2.41 -15.16 7.86
N THR A 178 -3.62 -15.14 8.41
CA THR A 178 -3.83 -15.08 9.87
C THR A 178 -3.33 -16.31 10.61
N GLN A 179 -3.23 -17.47 9.94
CA GLN A 179 -2.61 -18.67 10.51
C GLN A 179 -1.09 -18.56 10.68
N PHE A 180 -0.42 -17.69 9.90
CA PHE A 180 1.03 -17.44 9.99
C PHE A 180 1.39 -16.34 10.98
N LEU A 181 0.42 -15.56 11.45
CA LEU A 181 0.66 -14.56 12.48
C LEU A 181 1.00 -15.25 13.81
N PRO A 182 2.01 -14.76 14.56
CA PRO A 182 2.30 -15.28 15.89
C PRO A 182 1.03 -15.23 16.75
N ARG A 183 0.70 -16.35 17.39
CA ARG A 183 -0.39 -16.38 18.37
C ARG A 183 0.09 -15.66 19.63
N SER A 184 -0.18 -14.37 19.72
CA SER A 184 0.12 -13.48 20.86
C SER A 184 1.60 -13.17 21.12
N SER A 185 1.85 -11.96 21.62
CA SER A 185 3.14 -11.33 21.92
C SER A 185 3.83 -11.86 23.19
N ALA A 186 3.63 -13.13 23.56
CA ALA A 186 4.25 -13.70 24.76
C ALA A 186 5.64 -14.32 24.50
N ASP A 187 5.99 -14.60 23.24
CA ASP A 187 7.16 -15.46 22.94
C ASP A 187 8.29 -14.77 22.16
N VAL A 188 8.38 -13.44 22.15
CA VAL A 188 9.59 -12.77 21.63
C VAL A 188 10.57 -12.58 22.79
N ILE A 189 11.46 -13.56 22.95
CA ILE A 189 12.69 -13.40 23.74
C ILE A 189 13.53 -12.33 23.07
N ASP A 190 13.77 -11.26 23.81
CA ASP A 190 14.68 -10.15 23.49
C ASP A 190 16.12 -10.69 23.53
N VAL A 191 16.85 -10.60 22.41
CA VAL A 191 18.32 -10.68 22.36
C VAL A 191 18.83 -9.64 21.38
#